data_AF-A0A6C0J247-F1
#
_entry.id   AF-A0A6C0J247-F1
#
_cell.length_a   1.000
_cell.length_b   1.000
_cell.length_c   1.000
_cell.angle_alpha   90.00
_cell.angle_beta   90.00
_cell.angle_gamma   90.00
#
_symmetry.space_group_name_H-M   'P 1'
#
loop_
_entity.id
_entity.type
_entity.pdbx_description
1 polymer ?
#
loop_
_entity_poly.entity_id
_entity_poly.type
_entity_poly.pdbx_seq_one_letter_code
_entity_poly.pdbx_strand_id
1 'polypeptide(L)'
;MNNLLLTSLTDYYNNNEKFKYVLKDIIEGKHKLSLRIIEWIVTQYSKTNNVYYWIDNNNKDEKIYDHYPNEEGHTYKKVNLYTDYRAQLKSYSKFNFDSFRRHNRITFFIDMEKQITIETTVGQLNFFKWIFKNNVIEYALLNYDDIYSKMIINNTKNKIDKKKDITSNNNDIIKTHCLLYFD
;
A
#
# COMPACT_ATOMS: atom_id res chain seq x y z
N MET A 1 18.13 15.86 9.69
CA MET A 1 17.33 15.76 8.45
C MET A 1 15.91 15.19 8.67
N ASN A 2 15.66 14.26 9.61
CA ASN A 2 14.36 13.57 9.74
C ASN A 2 13.27 14.30 10.55
N ASN A 3 13.58 15.33 11.33
CA ASN A 3 12.57 15.98 12.20
C ASN A 3 11.50 16.72 11.39
N LEU A 4 11.86 17.46 10.33
CA LEU A 4 10.88 18.22 9.55
C LEU A 4 9.83 17.32 8.88
N LEU A 5 10.27 16.17 8.34
CA LEU A 5 9.38 15.19 7.72
C LEU A 5 8.43 14.58 8.75
N LEU A 6 8.95 14.22 9.93
CA LEU A 6 8.13 13.67 11.00
C LEU A 6 7.14 14.71 11.54
N THR A 7 7.55 15.97 11.72
CA THR A 7 6.67 17.07 12.12
C THR A 7 5.52 17.23 11.12
N SER A 8 5.81 17.30 9.82
CA SER A 8 4.78 17.41 8.78
C SER A 8 3.81 16.22 8.76
N LEU A 9 4.27 15.02 9.09
CA LEU A 9 3.42 13.85 9.23
C LEU A 9 2.54 13.94 10.47
N THR A 10 3.13 14.28 11.61
CA THR A 10 2.41 14.47 12.88
C THR A 10 1.32 15.53 12.72
N ASP A 11 1.61 16.67 12.10
CA ASP A 11 0.63 17.74 11.86
C ASP A 11 -0.54 17.24 10.98
N TYR A 12 -0.23 16.49 9.91
CA TYR A 12 -1.25 15.90 9.05
C TYR A 12 -2.20 14.99 9.83
N TYR A 13 -1.65 14.09 10.65
CA TYR A 13 -2.44 13.12 11.41
C TYR A 13 -3.18 13.77 12.59
N ASN A 14 -2.62 14.81 13.22
CA ASN A 14 -3.30 15.56 14.26
C ASN A 14 -4.51 16.34 13.71
N ASN A 15 -4.39 16.87 12.49
CA ASN A 15 -5.52 17.51 11.80
C ASN A 15 -6.57 16.51 11.29
N ASN A 16 -6.28 15.20 11.31
CA ASN A 16 -7.16 14.16 10.80
C ASN A 16 -7.22 12.97 11.80
N GLU A 17 -7.85 13.19 12.95
CA GLU A 17 -7.84 12.19 14.03
C GLU A 17 -8.41 10.84 13.63
N LYS A 18 -9.46 10.82 12.78
CA LYS A 18 -10.03 9.60 12.20
C LYS A 18 -8.95 8.72 11.56
N PHE A 19 -8.01 9.31 10.82
CA PHE A 19 -6.93 8.56 10.16
C PHE A 19 -5.93 7.97 11.13
N LYS A 20 -5.69 8.59 12.30
CA LYS A 20 -4.86 8.01 13.36
C LYS A 20 -5.47 6.68 13.84
N TYR A 21 -6.77 6.68 14.12
CA TYR A 21 -7.47 5.48 14.59
C TYR A 21 -7.56 4.40 13.51
N VAL A 22 -7.90 4.76 12.26
CA VAL A 22 -7.93 3.80 11.14
C VAL A 22 -6.55 3.18 10.90
N LEU A 23 -5.47 3.98 10.93
CA LEU A 23 -4.09 3.50 10.86
C LEU A 23 -3.80 2.48 11.96
N LYS A 24 -4.12 2.82 13.21
CA LYS A 24 -3.94 1.95 14.38
C LYS A 24 -4.70 0.62 14.19
N ASP A 25 -5.96 0.67 13.80
CA ASP A 25 -6.78 -0.53 13.65
C ASP A 25 -6.29 -1.44 12.53
N ILE A 26 -5.78 -0.88 11.42
CA ILE A 26 -5.17 -1.68 10.35
C ILE A 26 -3.87 -2.33 10.81
N ILE A 27 -3.03 -1.62 11.56
CA ILE A 27 -1.75 -2.15 12.08
C ILE A 27 -1.98 -3.24 13.12
N GLU A 28 -2.99 -3.07 13.99
CA GLU A 28 -3.37 -4.05 15.02
C GLU A 28 -4.22 -5.21 14.48
N GLY A 29 -4.63 -5.15 13.21
CA GLY A 29 -5.48 -6.18 12.59
C GLY A 29 -6.93 -6.18 13.06
N LYS A 30 -7.41 -5.06 13.63
CA LYS A 30 -8.79 -4.85 14.07
C LYS A 30 -9.68 -4.29 12.96
N HIS A 31 -9.08 -3.80 11.88
CA HIS A 31 -9.80 -3.29 10.71
C HIS A 31 -10.12 -4.41 9.71
N LYS A 32 -11.23 -4.27 8.96
CA LYS A 32 -11.63 -5.22 7.89
C LYS A 32 -10.53 -5.40 6.84
N LEU A 33 -9.88 -4.30 6.47
CA LEU A 33 -8.71 -4.33 5.60
C LEU A 33 -7.44 -4.61 6.40
N SER A 34 -6.74 -5.68 6.05
CA SER A 34 -5.38 -5.91 6.54
C SER A 34 -4.34 -5.14 5.72
N LEU A 35 -3.17 -4.89 6.31
CA LEU A 35 -2.04 -4.30 5.61
C LEU A 35 -1.66 -5.07 4.33
N ARG A 36 -1.77 -6.40 4.37
CA ARG A 36 -1.46 -7.26 3.23
C ARG A 36 -2.45 -7.07 2.08
N ILE A 37 -3.74 -6.91 2.37
CA ILE A 37 -4.75 -6.63 1.35
C ILE A 37 -4.48 -5.27 0.71
N ILE A 38 -4.25 -4.24 1.52
CA ILE A 38 -3.97 -2.89 1.02
C ILE A 38 -2.71 -2.88 0.14
N GLU A 39 -1.64 -3.53 0.59
CA GLU A 39 -0.43 -3.65 -0.22
C GLU A 39 -0.68 -4.39 -1.53
N TRP A 40 -1.39 -5.51 -1.49
CA TRP A 40 -1.71 -6.28 -2.69
C TRP A 40 -2.53 -5.47 -3.70
N ILE A 41 -3.44 -4.62 -3.21
CA ILE A 41 -4.25 -3.76 -4.05
C ILE A 41 -3.35 -2.83 -4.86
N VAL A 42 -2.45 -2.12 -4.19
CA VAL A 42 -1.64 -1.08 -4.82
C VAL A 42 -0.51 -1.66 -5.68
N THR A 43 0.01 -2.84 -5.35
CA THR A 43 1.13 -3.46 -6.09
C THR A 43 0.69 -4.34 -7.26
N GLN A 44 -0.40 -5.09 -7.11
CA GLN A 44 -0.78 -6.14 -8.07
C GLN A 44 -2.18 -5.96 -8.65
N TYR A 45 -3.19 -5.78 -7.80
CA TYR A 45 -4.58 -5.65 -8.26
C TYR A 45 -4.75 -4.44 -9.18
N SER A 46 -4.28 -3.27 -8.75
CA SER A 46 -4.38 -2.01 -9.49
C SER A 46 -3.78 -2.09 -10.89
N LYS A 47 -2.66 -2.83 -11.03
CA LYS A 47 -1.97 -3.07 -12.29
C LYS A 47 -2.78 -3.97 -13.23
N THR A 48 -3.33 -5.05 -12.70
CA THR A 48 -4.02 -6.08 -13.50
C THR A 48 -5.45 -5.68 -13.86
N ASN A 49 -6.11 -4.91 -12.99
CA ASN A 49 -7.48 -4.45 -13.15
C ASN A 49 -7.60 -3.01 -13.65
N ASN A 50 -6.47 -2.32 -13.85
CA ASN A 50 -6.41 -0.97 -14.39
C ASN A 50 -7.34 -0.01 -13.61
N VAL A 51 -7.08 0.12 -12.31
CA VAL A 51 -7.99 0.80 -11.36
C VAL A 51 -7.91 2.32 -11.50
N TYR A 52 -9.07 2.93 -11.82
CA TYR A 52 -9.28 4.37 -11.78
C TYR A 52 -10.60 4.70 -11.11
N TYR A 53 -10.62 5.86 -10.47
CA TYR A 53 -11.81 6.48 -9.93
C TYR A 53 -11.55 7.98 -9.79
N TRP A 54 -12.59 8.74 -9.56
CA TRP A 54 -12.54 10.17 -9.26
C TRP A 54 -12.74 10.38 -7.77
N ILE A 55 -12.00 11.33 -7.23
CA ILE A 55 -12.18 11.81 -5.86
C ILE A 55 -12.45 13.30 -5.91
N ASP A 56 -13.22 13.78 -4.96
CA ASP A 56 -13.44 15.20 -4.75
C ASP A 56 -12.30 15.79 -3.91
N ASN A 57 -11.67 16.86 -4.37
CA ASN A 57 -10.62 17.55 -3.61
C ASN A 57 -11.20 18.35 -2.44
N ASN A 58 -12.46 18.76 -2.54
CA ASN A 58 -13.11 19.65 -1.57
C ASN A 58 -13.82 18.88 -0.46
N ASN A 59 -14.12 17.59 -0.69
CA ASN A 59 -14.99 16.83 0.20
C ASN A 59 -14.22 16.03 1.26
N LYS A 60 -14.68 16.11 2.51
CA LYS A 60 -14.19 15.33 3.65
C LYS A 60 -14.81 13.93 3.72
N ASP A 61 -15.85 13.66 2.94
CA ASP A 61 -16.66 12.44 3.05
C ASP A 61 -16.01 11.18 2.45
N GLU A 62 -14.73 11.24 2.03
CA GLU A 62 -13.97 10.09 1.50
C GLU A 62 -14.65 9.37 0.31
N LYS A 63 -15.57 10.04 -0.39
CA LYS A 63 -16.31 9.47 -1.53
C LYS A 63 -15.42 9.21 -2.74
N ILE A 64 -15.79 8.20 -3.51
CA ILE A 64 -15.20 7.87 -4.81
C ILE A 64 -16.28 7.77 -5.87
N TYR A 65 -15.93 8.06 -7.11
CA TYR A 65 -16.86 8.02 -8.25
C TYR A 65 -16.22 7.29 -9.43
N ASP A 66 -16.97 6.40 -10.08
CA ASP A 66 -16.47 5.67 -11.27
C ASP A 66 -16.36 6.58 -12.51
N HIS A 67 -17.19 7.62 -12.57
CA HIS A 67 -17.26 8.59 -13.66
C HIS A 67 -17.08 10.01 -13.12
N TYR A 68 -16.79 10.97 -13.99
CA TYR A 68 -16.64 12.37 -13.59
C TYR A 68 -17.97 12.90 -13.02
N PRO A 69 -18.04 13.22 -11.72
CA PRO A 69 -19.23 13.84 -11.14
C PRO A 69 -19.30 15.32 -11.55
N ASN A 70 -20.51 15.81 -11.80
CA ASN A 70 -20.75 17.18 -12.28
C ASN A 70 -21.59 17.98 -11.27
N GLU A 71 -21.11 18.04 -10.02
CA GLU A 71 -21.72 18.88 -8.98
C GLU A 71 -21.06 20.27 -8.99
N GLU A 72 -21.87 21.32 -8.92
CA GLU A 72 -21.38 22.70 -8.98
C GLU A 72 -20.55 23.05 -7.73
N GLY A 73 -19.41 23.73 -7.94
CA GLY A 73 -18.52 24.16 -6.85
C GLY A 73 -17.51 23.12 -6.37
N HIS A 74 -17.53 21.92 -6.95
CA HIS A 74 -16.60 20.84 -6.61
C HIS A 74 -15.48 20.71 -7.64
N THR A 75 -14.28 20.33 -7.20
CA THR A 75 -13.15 20.03 -8.10
C THR A 75 -12.73 18.58 -7.92
N TYR A 76 -12.69 17.84 -9.02
CA TYR A 76 -12.44 16.40 -8.96
C TYR A 76 -11.06 16.05 -9.51
N LYS A 77 -10.38 15.14 -8.82
CA LYS A 77 -9.11 14.55 -9.25
C LYS A 77 -9.37 13.11 -9.73
N LYS A 78 -8.88 12.78 -10.93
CA LYS A 78 -8.78 11.39 -11.38
C LYS A 78 -7.60 10.71 -10.71
N VAL A 79 -7.82 9.56 -10.09
CA VAL A 79 -6.78 8.72 -9.50
C VAL A 79 -6.51 7.56 -10.45
N ASN A 80 -5.25 7.39 -10.88
CA ASN A 80 -4.76 6.14 -11.44
C ASN A 80 -3.95 5.43 -10.36
N LEU A 81 -4.54 4.41 -9.73
CA LEU A 81 -3.99 3.88 -8.50
C LEU A 81 -2.58 3.28 -8.69
N TYR A 82 -2.37 2.53 -9.78
CA TYR A 82 -1.08 1.91 -10.07
C TYR A 82 0.00 2.94 -10.42
N THR A 83 -0.33 3.90 -11.29
CA THR A 83 0.62 4.91 -11.75
C THR A 83 0.99 5.87 -10.63
N ASP A 84 0.01 6.35 -9.85
CA ASP A 84 0.26 7.23 -8.70
C ASP A 84 1.12 6.53 -7.65
N TYR A 85 0.86 5.25 -7.34
CA TYR A 85 1.68 4.46 -6.42
C TYR A 85 3.14 4.34 -6.90
N ARG A 86 3.35 4.03 -8.19
CA ARG A 86 4.69 3.94 -8.77
C ARG A 86 5.43 5.27 -8.77
N ALA A 87 4.71 6.39 -8.92
CA ALA A 87 5.28 7.72 -8.78
C ALA A 87 5.75 7.99 -7.34
N GLN A 88 4.96 7.62 -6.33
CA GLN A 88 5.36 7.79 -4.91
C GLN A 88 6.63 7.01 -4.57
N LEU A 89 6.76 5.77 -5.02
CA LEU A 89 7.98 4.97 -4.81
C LEU A 89 9.23 5.62 -5.42
N LYS A 90 9.09 6.36 -6.53
CA LYS A 90 10.18 7.12 -7.14
C LYS A 90 10.50 8.38 -6.34
N SER A 91 9.49 9.14 -5.92
CA SER A 91 9.66 10.41 -5.22
C SER A 91 10.20 10.26 -3.79
N TYR A 92 9.66 9.31 -3.03
CA TYR A 92 10.02 9.12 -1.62
C TYR A 92 11.17 8.13 -1.42
N SER A 93 11.61 7.45 -2.48
CA SER A 93 12.36 6.18 -2.44
C SER A 93 11.55 5.06 -1.76
N LYS A 94 11.96 3.80 -1.99
CA LYS A 94 11.35 2.65 -1.31
C LYS A 94 11.51 2.71 0.22
N PHE A 95 12.49 3.45 0.73
CA PHE A 95 12.77 3.55 2.15
C PHE A 95 11.74 4.42 2.90
N ASN A 96 11.33 5.56 2.32
CA ASN A 96 10.34 6.45 2.95
C ASN A 96 8.91 6.23 2.44
N PHE A 97 8.66 5.13 1.72
CA PHE A 97 7.34 4.74 1.24
C PHE A 97 7.22 3.20 1.22
N ASP A 98 7.16 2.61 2.42
CA ASP A 98 7.01 1.17 2.63
C ASP A 98 5.76 0.93 3.47
N SER A 99 4.87 0.06 2.99
CA SER A 99 3.68 -0.34 3.76
C SER A 99 4.04 -1.13 5.01
N PHE A 100 5.19 -1.82 4.99
CA PHE A 100 5.64 -2.65 6.09
C PHE A 100 6.63 -1.92 7.02
N ARG A 101 6.61 -2.28 8.30
CA ARG A 101 7.47 -1.69 9.35
C ARG A 101 8.91 -2.24 9.31
N ARG A 102 9.61 -2.16 8.16
CA ARG A 102 10.91 -2.83 7.92
C ARG A 102 12.17 -1.99 8.22
N HIS A 103 12.01 -0.78 8.71
CA HIS A 103 13.12 0.15 8.94
C HIS A 103 13.14 0.68 10.39
N ASN A 104 13.81 1.82 10.61
CA ASN A 104 13.91 2.47 11.91
C ASN A 104 12.51 2.74 12.46
N ARG A 105 12.19 2.02 13.54
CA ARG A 105 10.89 2.11 14.21
C ARG A 105 10.85 3.35 15.09
N ILE A 106 9.68 3.96 15.13
CA ILE A 106 9.35 5.14 15.92
C ILE A 106 8.07 4.87 16.70
N THR A 107 7.97 5.45 17.88
CA THR A 107 6.73 5.51 18.64
C THR A 107 5.92 6.69 18.13
N PHE A 108 4.71 6.43 17.63
CA PHE A 108 3.80 7.45 17.15
C PHE A 108 2.57 7.53 18.06
N PHE A 109 2.20 8.74 18.46
CA PHE A 109 1.06 8.98 19.35
C PHE A 109 -0.24 9.09 18.54
N ILE A 110 -1.21 8.27 18.92
CA ILE A 110 -2.58 8.31 18.38
C ILE A 110 -3.40 9.31 19.17
N ASP A 111 -3.29 9.23 20.50
CA ASP A 111 -3.95 10.12 21.44
C ASP A 111 -2.94 10.48 22.53
N MET A 112 -2.60 11.77 22.61
CA MET A 112 -1.63 12.29 23.58
C MET A 112 -2.19 12.28 25.00
N GLU A 113 -3.48 12.53 25.18
CA GLU A 113 -4.12 12.60 26.50
C GLU A 113 -4.26 11.21 27.11
N LYS A 114 -4.68 10.24 26.30
CA LYS A 114 -4.86 8.84 26.71
C LYS A 114 -3.58 8.01 26.64
N GLN A 115 -2.46 8.61 26.21
CA GLN A 115 -1.17 7.94 26.03
C GLN A 115 -1.27 6.71 25.10
N ILE A 116 -2.15 6.76 24.11
CA ILE A 116 -2.32 5.67 23.14
C ILE A 116 -1.24 5.84 22.07
N THR A 117 -0.38 4.84 21.93
CA THR A 117 0.73 4.85 20.98
C THR A 117 0.72 3.62 20.08
N ILE A 118 1.39 3.73 18.94
CA ILE A 118 1.72 2.61 18.06
C ILE A 118 3.21 2.65 17.72
N GLU A 119 3.78 1.48 17.48
CA GLU A 119 5.11 1.37 16.86
C GLU A 119 4.95 1.40 15.33
N THR A 120 5.63 2.32 14.64
CA THR A 120 5.53 2.47 13.18
C THR A 120 6.86 2.92 12.58
N THR A 121 6.90 3.26 11.29
CA THR A 121 8.06 3.86 10.62
C THR A 121 7.61 5.09 9.83
N VAL A 122 8.54 5.99 9.52
CA VAL A 122 8.25 7.15 8.64
C VAL A 122 7.73 6.68 7.27
N GLY A 123 8.28 5.58 6.75
CA GLY A 123 7.83 4.98 5.49
C GLY A 123 6.38 4.51 5.54
N GLN A 124 5.98 3.88 6.64
CA GLN A 124 4.60 3.43 6.85
C GLN A 124 3.65 4.61 7.00
N LEU A 125 4.03 5.64 7.77
CA LEU A 125 3.22 6.86 7.91
C LEU A 125 3.01 7.58 6.57
N ASN A 126 4.04 7.69 5.73
CA ASN A 126 3.92 8.27 4.39
C ASN A 126 3.03 7.41 3.48
N PHE A 127 3.21 6.09 3.51
CA PHE A 127 2.38 5.16 2.76
C PHE A 127 0.90 5.35 3.10
N PHE A 128 0.55 5.35 4.39
CA PHE A 128 -0.83 5.54 4.83
C PHE A 128 -1.36 6.94 4.55
N LYS A 129 -0.55 7.99 4.69
CA LYS A 129 -0.93 9.36 4.30
C LYS A 129 -1.36 9.41 2.83
N TRP A 130 -0.65 8.70 1.95
CA TRP A 130 -1.02 8.60 0.54
C TRP A 130 -2.28 7.74 0.32
N ILE A 131 -2.43 6.63 1.05
CA ILE A 131 -3.63 5.77 1.02
C ILE A 131 -4.89 6.58 1.38
N PHE A 132 -4.84 7.37 2.44
CA PHE A 132 -5.95 8.22 2.87
C PHE A 132 -6.22 9.34 1.88
N LYS A 133 -5.19 10.05 1.42
CA LYS A 133 -5.33 11.14 0.44
C LYS A 133 -5.98 10.71 -0.88
N ASN A 134 -5.83 9.45 -1.27
CA ASN A 134 -6.40 8.95 -2.52
C ASN A 134 -7.63 8.05 -2.29
N ASN A 135 -8.26 8.06 -1.11
CA ASN A 135 -9.44 7.25 -0.78
C ASN A 135 -9.29 5.76 -1.15
N VAL A 136 -8.07 5.21 -1.01
CA VAL A 136 -7.79 3.81 -1.38
C VAL A 136 -8.52 2.84 -0.44
N ILE A 137 -8.71 3.23 0.82
CA ILE A 137 -9.48 2.45 1.80
C ILE A 137 -10.94 2.30 1.34
N GLU A 138 -11.58 3.37 0.89
CA GLU A 138 -12.96 3.33 0.42
C GLU A 138 -13.10 2.43 -0.80
N TYR A 139 -12.23 2.59 -1.79
CA TYR A 139 -12.19 1.71 -2.96
C TYR A 139 -12.01 0.24 -2.57
N ALA A 140 -11.12 -0.04 -1.61
CA ALA A 140 -10.83 -1.39 -1.13
C ALA A 140 -12.00 -2.01 -0.37
N LEU A 141 -12.78 -1.22 0.38
CA LEU A 141 -13.96 -1.68 1.11
C LEU A 141 -15.11 -2.01 0.16
N LEU A 142 -15.37 -1.13 -0.82
CA LEU A 142 -16.42 -1.32 -1.82
C LEU A 142 -16.17 -2.56 -2.71
N ASN A 143 -14.90 -2.85 -3.01
CA ASN A 143 -14.51 -3.96 -3.89
C ASN A 143 -13.89 -5.14 -3.13
N TYR A 144 -14.12 -5.23 -1.81
CA TYR A 144 -13.39 -6.13 -0.92
C TYR A 144 -13.43 -7.60 -1.37
N ASP A 145 -14.62 -8.11 -1.69
CA ASP A 145 -14.80 -9.53 -2.00
C ASP A 145 -14.12 -9.93 -3.30
N ASP A 146 -14.18 -9.08 -4.33
CA ASP A 146 -13.50 -9.30 -5.61
C ASP A 146 -11.97 -9.26 -5.44
N ILE A 147 -11.47 -8.25 -4.72
CA ILE A 147 -10.04 -8.12 -4.40
C ILE A 147 -9.56 -9.37 -3.66
N TYR A 148 -10.27 -9.79 -2.62
CA TYR A 148 -9.90 -10.95 -1.82
C TYR A 148 -9.89 -12.24 -2.66
N SER A 149 -10.91 -12.43 -3.49
CA SER A 149 -11.03 -13.58 -4.39
C SER A 149 -9.85 -13.64 -5.38
N LYS A 150 -9.51 -12.51 -6.03
CA LYS A 150 -8.37 -12.46 -6.95
C LYS A 150 -7.03 -12.65 -6.24
N MET A 151 -6.90 -12.20 -5.00
CA MET A 151 -5.71 -12.46 -4.18
C MET A 151 -5.52 -13.96 -3.93
N ILE A 152 -6.59 -14.68 -3.58
CA ILE A 152 -6.56 -16.15 -3.41
C ILE A 152 -6.15 -16.84 -4.72
N ILE A 153 -6.83 -16.50 -5.83
CA ILE A 153 -6.55 -17.09 -7.14
C ILE A 153 -5.10 -16.88 -7.56
N ASN A 154 -4.56 -15.67 -7.34
CA ASN A 154 -3.16 -15.38 -7.65
C ASN A 154 -2.20 -16.23 -6.79
N ASN A 155 -2.51 -16.41 -5.50
CA ASN A 155 -1.69 -17.22 -4.62
C ASN A 155 -1.73 -18.72 -4.98
N THR A 156 -2.86 -19.24 -5.47
CA THR A 156 -2.98 -20.63 -5.91
C THR A 156 -2.30 -20.88 -7.26
N LYS A 157 -2.44 -19.97 -8.23
CA LYS A 157 -1.71 -20.04 -9.52
C LYS A 157 -0.20 -20.09 -9.31
N ASN A 158 0.34 -19.18 -8.49
CA ASN A 158 1.77 -19.15 -8.17
C ASN A 158 2.28 -20.45 -7.52
N LYS A 159 1.44 -21.22 -6.82
CA LYS A 159 1.82 -22.53 -6.29
C LYS A 159 1.89 -23.61 -7.37
N ILE A 160 0.96 -23.58 -8.33
CA ILE A 160 0.91 -24.53 -9.44
C ILE A 160 2.09 -24.31 -10.40
N ASP A 161 2.38 -23.06 -10.75
CA ASP A 161 3.47 -22.74 -11.68
C ASP A 161 4.84 -23.07 -11.07
N LYS A 162 5.06 -22.78 -9.77
CA LYS A 162 6.28 -23.22 -9.06
C LYS A 162 6.43 -24.74 -9.02
N LYS A 163 5.33 -25.50 -8.98
CA LYS A 163 5.38 -26.97 -8.98
C LYS A 163 5.77 -27.52 -10.36
N LYS A 164 5.42 -26.82 -11.44
CA LYS A 164 5.84 -27.14 -12.82
C LYS A 164 7.33 -26.87 -13.05
N ASP A 165 7.86 -25.74 -12.57
CA ASP A 165 9.28 -25.38 -12.70
C ASP A 165 10.21 -26.35 -11.94
N ILE A 166 9.78 -26.86 -10.78
CA ILE A 166 10.54 -27.88 -10.02
C ILE A 166 10.60 -29.21 -10.78
N THR A 167 9.53 -29.57 -11.51
CA THR A 167 9.52 -30.79 -12.33
C THR A 167 10.28 -30.67 -13.65
N SER A 168 10.50 -29.46 -14.19
CA SER A 168 11.24 -29.27 -15.45
C SER A 168 12.75 -29.15 -15.26
N ASN A 169 13.26 -28.83 -14.06
CA ASN A 169 14.68 -28.58 -13.81
C ASN A 169 15.52 -29.80 -13.36
N ASN A 170 14.99 -31.02 -13.46
CA ASN A 170 15.71 -32.22 -13.02
C ASN A 170 16.51 -32.96 -14.12
N ASN A 171 16.75 -32.37 -15.30
CA ASN A 171 17.47 -33.05 -16.39
C ASN A 171 18.76 -32.38 -16.92
N ASP A 172 19.38 -31.41 -16.24
CA ASP A 172 20.67 -30.84 -16.67
C ASP A 172 21.74 -30.79 -15.55
N ILE A 173 21.94 -31.91 -14.85
CA ILE A 173 23.17 -32.15 -14.06
C ILE A 173 24.02 -33.20 -14.79
N ILE A 174 24.48 -32.93 -16.02
CA ILE A 174 25.56 -33.72 -16.63
C ILE A 174 26.48 -32.80 -17.46
N LYS A 175 27.74 -32.73 -17.01
CA LYS A 175 28.96 -32.22 -17.67
C LYS A 175 29.15 -30.70 -17.76
N THR A 176 29.68 -30.12 -16.68
CA THR A 176 30.65 -29.03 -16.82
C THR A 176 31.95 -29.49 -16.17
N HIS A 177 32.92 -29.93 -16.97
CA HIS A 177 34.30 -30.12 -16.49
C HIS A 177 34.87 -28.72 -16.23
N CYS A 178 35.02 -28.34 -14.96
CA CYS A 178 35.82 -27.18 -14.57
C CYS A 178 37.30 -27.47 -14.89
N LEU A 179 37.81 -26.87 -15.96
CA LEU A 179 39.26 -26.69 -16.14
C LEU A 179 39.61 -25.34 -15.51
N LEU A 180 40.32 -25.37 -14.38
CA LEU A 180 40.98 -24.21 -13.80
C LEU A 180 42.41 -24.19 -14.34
N TYR A 181 42.75 -23.18 -15.12
CA TYR A 181 44.14 -22.81 -15.39
C TYR A 181 44.55 -21.79 -14.33
N PHE A 182 45.66 -22.07 -13.64
CA PHE A 182 46.36 -21.10 -12.81
C PHE A 182 47.51 -20.54 -13.66
N ASP A 183 47.49 -19.23 -13.87
CA ASP A 183 48.69 -18.47 -14.27
C ASP A 183 49.48 -18.07 -13.01
#